data_AF-A0A7C4HDE9-F1
#
_entry.id   AF-A0A7C4HDE9-F1
#
_cell.length_a   1.000
_cell.length_b   1.000
_cell.length_c   1.000
_cell.angle_alpha   90.00
_cell.angle_beta   90.00
_cell.angle_gamma   90.00
#
_symmetry.space_group_name_H-M   'P 1'
#
loop_
_entity.id
_entity.type
_entity.pdbx_description
1 polymer ?
#
loop_
_entity_poly.entity_id
_entity_poly.type
_entity_poly.pdbx_seq_one_letter_code
_entity_poly.pdbx_strand_id
1 'polypeptide(L)'
;MAENLYENLASTGIAGLDFLCGGGIPRGSVVLILCDSGTSQDASALLGMLSLNLLQRGETVLLITTDPPSQTYPQLYAPEITSEALRENRLFYIDLFSSYMGVAETSESNIEIVTRTN
;
A
#
# COMPACT_ATOMS: atom_id res chain seq x y z
N MET A 1 16.73 26.02 3.02
CA MET A 1 15.40 25.37 3.03
C MET A 1 15.44 23.90 2.59
N ALA A 2 16.52 23.39 1.97
CA ALA A 2 16.66 21.98 1.57
C ALA A 2 17.32 21.06 2.63
N GLU A 3 17.90 21.61 3.70
CA GLU A 3 18.69 20.82 4.67
C GLU A 3 17.85 19.89 5.58
N ASN A 4 16.54 20.11 5.73
CA ASN A 4 15.69 19.29 6.61
C ASN A 4 15.05 18.06 5.94
N LEU A 5 15.20 17.86 4.63
CA LEU A 5 14.59 16.71 3.93
C LEU A 5 15.24 15.37 4.32
N TYR A 6 16.49 15.39 4.77
CA TYR A 6 17.26 14.20 5.11
C TYR A 6 17.16 13.81 6.60
N GLU A 7 16.50 14.60 7.45
CA GLU A 7 16.40 14.30 8.88
C GLU A 7 15.19 13.42 9.24
N ASN A 8 14.24 13.23 8.33
CA ASN A 8 13.00 12.51 8.60
C ASN A 8 12.77 11.39 7.57
N LEU A 9 13.59 10.34 7.64
CA LEU A 9 13.51 9.17 6.77
C LEU A 9 12.55 8.12 7.34
N ALA A 10 11.70 7.56 6.49
CA ALA A 10 10.92 6.38 6.76
C ALA A 10 11.62 5.15 6.16
N SER A 11 12.02 4.20 7.03
CA SER A 11 12.47 2.88 6.57
C SER A 11 11.39 2.19 5.73
N THR A 12 11.82 1.57 4.64
CA THR A 12 11.02 0.73 3.74
C THR A 12 10.70 -0.64 4.35
N GLY A 13 11.39 -1.03 5.43
CA GLY A 13 11.34 -2.39 5.97
C GLY A 13 12.22 -3.38 5.19
N ILE A 14 12.89 -2.94 4.12
CA ILE A 14 13.77 -3.75 3.27
C ILE A 14 15.19 -3.18 3.39
N ALA A 15 16.05 -3.84 4.17
CA ALA A 15 17.38 -3.31 4.50
C ALA A 15 18.23 -2.94 3.26
N GLY A 16 18.17 -3.74 2.19
CA GLY A 16 18.87 -3.44 0.94
C GLY A 16 18.34 -2.19 0.23
N LEU A 17 17.02 -1.97 0.26
CA LEU A 17 16.41 -0.79 -0.33
C LEU A 17 16.68 0.46 0.51
N ASP A 18 16.62 0.34 1.84
CA ASP A 18 17.01 1.42 2.74
C ASP A 18 18.46 1.85 2.52
N PHE A 19 19.38 0.89 2.35
CA PHE A 19 20.77 1.20 2.02
C PHE A 19 20.91 1.96 0.69
N LEU A 20 20.22 1.51 -0.36
CA LEU A 20 20.22 2.17 -1.67
C LEU A 20 19.59 3.57 -1.63
N CYS A 21 18.60 3.78 -0.76
CA CYS A 21 17.95 5.08 -0.56
C CYS A 21 18.67 5.98 0.46
N GLY A 22 19.82 5.56 1.01
CA GLY A 22 20.58 6.38 1.97
C GLY A 22 19.97 6.42 3.38
N GLY A 23 19.27 5.36 3.80
CA GLY A 23 18.66 5.20 5.12
C GLY A 23 17.13 5.12 5.12
N GLY A 24 16.49 5.27 3.96
CA GLY A 24 15.04 5.16 3.79
C GLY A 24 14.47 6.23 2.86
N ILE A 25 13.15 6.37 2.85
CA ILE A 25 12.43 7.33 2.01
C ILE A 25 12.14 8.61 2.83
N PRO A 26 12.49 9.81 2.34
CA PRO A 26 12.11 11.06 3.02
C PRO A 26 10.60 11.17 3.24
N ARG A 27 10.15 11.46 4.46
CA ARG A 27 8.72 11.68 4.75
C ARG A 27 8.20 12.90 3.98
N GLY A 28 6.96 12.80 3.49
CA GLY A 28 6.35 13.84 2.66
C GLY A 28 6.87 13.90 1.22
N SER A 29 7.70 12.94 0.81
CA SER A 29 8.12 12.80 -0.59
C SER A 29 7.12 11.98 -1.41
N VAL A 30 7.28 12.04 -2.73
CA VAL A 30 6.59 11.16 -3.69
C VAL A 30 7.61 10.17 -4.24
N VAL A 31 7.27 8.88 -4.19
CA VAL A 31 8.09 7.79 -4.73
C VAL A 31 7.38 7.18 -5.92
N LEU A 32 8.11 7.02 -7.03
CA LEU A 32 7.66 6.32 -8.22
C LEU A 32 8.38 4.98 -8.32
N ILE A 33 7.61 3.89 -8.31
CA ILE A 33 8.11 2.54 -8.59
C ILE A 33 7.88 2.27 -10.08
N LEU A 34 8.97 2.07 -10.83
CA LEU A 34 8.94 1.70 -12.24
C LEU A 34 9.38 0.26 -12.41
N CYS A 35 8.61 -0.50 -13.18
CA CYS A 35 8.84 -1.90 -13.43
C CYS A 35 8.65 -2.17 -14.93
N ASP A 36 9.42 -3.12 -15.48
CA ASP A 36 9.30 -3.50 -16.89
C ASP A 36 7.96 -4.19 -17.17
N SER A 37 7.53 -4.17 -18.44
CA SER A 37 6.31 -4.86 -18.85
C SER A 37 6.36 -6.34 -18.47
N GLY A 38 5.33 -6.81 -17.74
CA GLY A 38 5.24 -8.19 -17.26
C GLY A 38 5.65 -8.41 -15.81
N THR A 39 6.15 -7.36 -15.12
CA THR A 39 6.56 -7.42 -13.70
C THR A 39 5.61 -6.65 -12.77
N SER A 40 4.36 -6.45 -13.20
CA SER A 40 3.36 -5.71 -12.41
C SER A 40 3.07 -6.36 -11.05
N GLN A 41 3.13 -7.69 -10.98
CA GLN A 41 3.00 -8.42 -9.73
C GLN A 41 4.15 -8.09 -8.77
N ASP A 42 5.39 -7.99 -9.26
CA ASP A 42 6.54 -7.61 -8.43
C ASP A 42 6.40 -6.18 -7.90
N ALA A 43 5.83 -5.26 -8.69
CA ALA A 43 5.52 -3.90 -8.26
C ALA A 43 4.49 -3.88 -7.13
N SER A 44 3.38 -4.61 -7.30
CA SER A 44 2.35 -4.78 -6.27
C SER A 44 2.92 -5.45 -5.01
N ALA A 45 3.89 -6.37 -5.17
CA ALA A 45 4.59 -7.01 -4.07
C ALA A 45 5.36 -6.03 -3.21
N LEU A 46 6.16 -5.19 -3.86
CA LEU A 46 6.90 -4.14 -3.19
C LEU A 46 5.94 -3.19 -2.46
N LEU A 47 4.86 -2.76 -3.12
CA LEU A 47 3.85 -1.87 -2.52
C LEU A 47 3.22 -2.49 -1.27
N GLY A 48 2.91 -3.79 -1.30
CA GLY A 48 2.36 -4.47 -0.14
C GLY A 48 3.34 -4.64 1.00
N MET A 49 4.61 -4.97 0.72
CA MET A 49 5.65 -5.02 1.77
C MET A 49 5.86 -3.67 2.43
N LEU A 50 5.90 -2.59 1.64
CA LEU A 50 6.00 -1.22 2.16
C LEU A 50 4.79 -0.89 3.05
N SER A 51 3.59 -1.24 2.60
CA SER A 51 2.34 -1.04 3.35
C SER A 51 2.36 -1.81 4.65
N LEU A 52 2.78 -3.07 4.64
CA LEU A 52 2.87 -3.92 5.83
C LEU A 52 3.84 -3.34 6.86
N ASN A 53 5.01 -2.89 6.41
CA ASN A 53 5.98 -2.23 7.29
C ASN A 53 5.40 -0.97 7.95
N LEU A 54 4.59 -0.18 7.23
CA LEU A 54 3.88 0.96 7.82
C LEU A 54 2.82 0.52 8.85
N LEU A 55 2.00 -0.47 8.51
CA LEU A 55 0.97 -1.01 9.39
C LEU A 55 1.56 -1.60 10.68
N GLN A 56 2.66 -2.34 10.59
CA GLN A 56 3.35 -2.88 11.77
C GLN A 56 3.89 -1.80 12.71
N ARG A 57 4.11 -0.59 12.21
CA ARG A 57 4.67 0.55 12.96
C ARG A 57 3.63 1.47 13.59
N GLY A 58 2.34 1.14 13.49
CA GLY A 58 1.30 2.03 14.01
C GLY A 58 0.76 3.05 12.99
N GLU A 59 1.25 3.05 11.75
CA GLU A 59 0.86 4.04 10.73
C GLU A 59 -0.45 3.65 10.01
N THR A 60 -1.09 4.64 9.39
CA THR A 60 -2.30 4.45 8.57
C THR A 60 -1.95 4.41 7.09
N VAL A 61 -2.56 3.49 6.35
CA VAL A 61 -2.34 3.28 4.92
C VAL A 61 -3.65 3.41 4.15
N LEU A 62 -3.61 4.17 3.05
CA LEU A 62 -4.65 4.18 2.01
C LEU A 62 -4.07 3.53 0.75
N LEU A 63 -4.69 2.44 0.31
CA LEU A 63 -4.35 1.77 -0.93
C LEU A 63 -5.40 2.06 -2.00
N ILE A 64 -4.97 2.71 -3.08
CA ILE A 64 -5.78 2.88 -4.29
C ILE A 64 -5.24 1.90 -5.31
N THR A 65 -6.03 0.90 -5.66
CA THR A 65 -5.52 -0.26 -6.39
C THR A 65 -6.47 -0.74 -7.47
N THR A 66 -5.89 -1.23 -8.57
CA THR A 66 -6.58 -1.99 -9.61
C THR A 66 -6.39 -3.50 -9.46
N ASP A 67 -5.74 -3.94 -8.39
CA ASP A 67 -5.69 -5.34 -7.98
C ASP A 67 -6.78 -5.63 -6.95
N PRO A 68 -7.41 -6.82 -6.95
CA PRO A 68 -8.43 -7.17 -5.98
C PRO A 68 -7.87 -7.09 -4.54
N PRO A 69 -8.59 -6.52 -3.56
CA PRO A 69 -8.12 -6.37 -2.18
C PRO A 69 -7.63 -7.67 -1.55
N SER A 70 -8.32 -8.78 -1.81
CA SER A 70 -7.95 -10.13 -1.34
C SER A 70 -6.63 -10.65 -1.90
N GLN A 71 -6.14 -10.07 -3.00
CA GLN A 71 -4.86 -10.39 -3.63
C GLN A 71 -3.84 -9.26 -3.50
N THR A 72 -4.20 -8.16 -2.82
CA THR A 72 -3.19 -7.18 -2.44
C THR A 72 -2.22 -7.84 -1.48
N TYR A 73 -0.94 -7.54 -1.68
CA TYR A 73 0.14 -8.21 -1.00
C TYR A 73 0.10 -8.12 0.54
N PRO A 74 -0.42 -7.05 1.20
CA PRO A 74 -0.62 -7.08 2.65
C PRO A 74 -1.59 -8.20 3.06
N GLN A 75 -2.75 -8.26 2.40
CA GLN A 75 -3.80 -9.23 2.70
C GLN A 75 -3.35 -10.67 2.40
N LEU A 76 -2.61 -10.87 1.31
CA LEU A 76 -2.17 -12.19 0.86
C LEU A 76 -1.06 -12.78 1.76
N TYR A 77 -0.13 -11.95 2.23
CA TYR A 77 1.06 -12.42 2.95
C TYR A 77 1.03 -12.15 4.47
N ALA A 78 0.15 -11.28 4.93
CA ALA A 78 -0.01 -10.94 6.35
C ALA A 78 -1.49 -10.71 6.70
N PRO A 79 -2.36 -11.73 6.56
CA PRO A 79 -3.80 -11.59 6.74
C PRO A 79 -4.21 -11.16 8.14
N GLU A 80 -3.49 -11.58 9.20
CA GLU A 80 -3.78 -11.19 10.58
C GLU A 80 -3.54 -9.70 10.81
N ILE A 81 -2.38 -9.20 10.40
CA ILE A 81 -2.01 -7.77 10.53
C ILE A 81 -2.97 -6.92 9.70
N THR A 82 -3.33 -7.40 8.50
CA THR A 82 -4.24 -6.68 7.62
C THR A 82 -5.65 -6.60 8.21
N SER A 83 -6.16 -7.71 8.76
CA SER A 83 -7.46 -7.76 9.42
C SER A 83 -7.51 -6.90 10.68
N GLU A 84 -6.41 -6.87 11.45
CA GLU A 84 -6.27 -5.99 12.61
C GLU A 84 -6.27 -4.53 12.19
N ALA A 85 -5.47 -4.14 11.19
CA ALA A 85 -5.43 -2.79 10.68
C ALA A 85 -6.77 -2.31 10.10
N LEU A 86 -7.53 -3.20 9.46
CA LEU A 86 -8.89 -2.92 9.00
C LEU A 86 -9.81 -2.63 10.20
N ARG A 87 -9.83 -3.50 11.22
CA ARG A 87 -10.64 -3.25 12.44
C ARG A 87 -10.25 -1.98 13.19
N GLU A 88 -8.96 -1.64 13.19
CA GLU A 88 -8.44 -0.45 13.87
C GLU A 88 -8.60 0.85 13.05
N ASN A 89 -9.21 0.80 11.86
CA ASN A 89 -9.32 1.96 10.95
C ASN A 89 -7.97 2.55 10.55
N ARG A 90 -6.99 1.68 10.29
CA ARG A 90 -5.63 2.03 9.88
C ARG A 90 -5.27 1.53 8.49
N LEU A 91 -6.13 0.75 7.87
CA LEU A 91 -6.01 0.37 6.46
C LEU A 91 -7.30 0.68 5.74
N PHE A 92 -7.19 1.36 4.60
CA PHE A 92 -8.31 1.73 3.74
C PHE A 92 -8.02 1.33 2.29
N TYR A 93 -9.05 0.90 1.58
CA TYR A 93 -8.97 0.58 0.16
C TYR A 93 -9.92 1.44 -0.67
N ILE A 94 -9.40 1.98 -1.76
CA ILE A 94 -10.21 2.43 -2.91
C ILE A 94 -10.01 1.38 -4.00
N ASP A 95 -11.01 0.53 -4.13
CA ASP A 95 -11.01 -0.62 -5.01
C ASP A 95 -11.54 -0.22 -6.40
N LEU A 96 -10.62 -0.14 -7.36
CA LEU A 96 -10.92 0.17 -8.76
C LEU A 96 -11.11 -1.10 -9.61
N PHE A 97 -10.93 -2.29 -9.02
CA PHE A 97 -10.96 -3.58 -9.71
C PHE A 97 -12.32 -4.26 -9.60
N SER A 98 -12.87 -4.33 -8.39
CA SER A 98 -14.01 -5.20 -8.08
C SER A 98 -15.27 -4.85 -8.86
N SER A 99 -15.47 -3.56 -9.21
CA SER A 99 -16.59 -3.14 -10.06
C SER A 99 -16.50 -3.70 -11.48
N TYR A 100 -15.28 -3.87 -12.02
CA TYR A 100 -15.07 -4.54 -13.31
C TYR A 100 -15.43 -6.03 -13.25
N MET A 101 -15.33 -6.64 -12.06
CA MET A 101 -15.72 -8.03 -11.81
C MET A 101 -17.19 -8.18 -11.39
N GLY A 102 -17.98 -7.11 -11.44
CA GLY A 102 -19.42 -7.14 -11.12
C GLY A 102 -19.73 -7.10 -9.62
N VAL A 103 -18.73 -6.83 -8.77
CA VAL A 103 -18.94 -6.59 -7.34
C VAL A 103 -19.14 -5.09 -7.16
N ALA A 104 -20.29 -4.69 -6.60
CA ALA A 104 -20.64 -3.28 -6.44
C ALA A 104 -20.64 -2.80 -4.98
N GLU A 105 -20.63 -3.72 -4.03
CA GLU A 105 -20.78 -3.42 -2.60
C GLU A 105 -19.86 -4.29 -1.75
N THR A 106 -19.56 -3.81 -0.55
CA THR A 106 -18.77 -4.51 0.48
C THR A 106 -19.36 -4.22 1.85
N SER A 107 -19.24 -5.19 2.77
CA SER A 107 -19.65 -5.01 4.17
C SER A 107 -18.60 -4.28 5.02
N GLU A 108 -17.38 -4.15 4.51
CA GLU A 108 -16.27 -3.48 5.21
C GLU A 108 -16.37 -1.97 5.02
N SER A 109 -16.51 -1.21 6.11
CA SER A 109 -16.63 0.26 6.04
C SER A 109 -15.38 0.97 5.50
N ASN A 110 -14.25 0.28 5.49
CA ASN A 110 -12.95 0.85 5.12
C ASN A 110 -12.54 0.48 3.69
N ILE A 111 -13.43 -0.14 2.95
CA ILE A 111 -13.24 -0.51 1.55
C ILE A 111 -14.33 0.20 0.76
N GLU A 112 -13.94 1.05 -0.18
CA GLU A 112 -14.84 1.68 -1.13
C GLU A 112 -14.65 1.04 -2.50
N ILE A 113 -15.72 0.49 -3.08
CA ILE A 113 -15.70 -0.06 -4.44
C ILE A 113 -16.17 1.03 -5.40
N VAL A 114 -15.26 1.49 -6.27
CA VAL A 114 -15.58 2.55 -7.22
C VAL A 114 -16.33 1.95 -8.41
N THR A 115 -17.63 2.23 -8.47
CA THR A 115 -18.48 1.88 -9.62
C THR A 115 -18.43 2.97 -10.69
N ARG A 116 -18.40 2.57 -11.97
CA ARG A 116 -18.54 3.54 -13.07
C ARG A 116 -20.01 3.97 -13.15
N THR A 117 -20.28 5.23 -12.86
CA THR A 117 -21.54 5.87 -13.24
C THR A 117 -21.46 6.20 -14.73
N ASN A 118 -22.38 5.64 -15.51
CA ASN A 118 -22.56 5.98 -16.93
C ASN A 118 -23.11 7.40 -17.10
#